data_AF-A0A512J6M0-F1
#
_entry.id   AF-A0A512J6M0-F1
#
_cell.length_a   1.000
_cell.length_b   1.000
_cell.length_c   1.000
_cell.angle_alpha   90.00
_cell.angle_beta   90.00
_cell.angle_gamma   90.00
#
_symmetry.space_group_name_H-M   'P 1'
#
loop_
_entity.id
_entity.type
_entity.pdbx_description
1 polymer ?
#
loop_
_entity_poly.entity_id
_entity_poly.type
_entity_poly.pdbx_seq_one_letter_code
_entity_poly.pdbx_strand_id
1 'polypeptide(L)'
;MSDDDKELVMVMIAGIALDRALAHQFSEAAAALETEGKAASASTLRERARFHRVKALELQGRLAGLDEECGRSLPGLFSAGCAM
;
A
#
# COMPACT_ATOMS: atom_id res chain seq x y z
N MET A 1 -16.06 4.63 18.10
CA MET A 1 -14.62 4.74 17.79
C MET A 1 -14.00 5.48 18.95
N SER A 2 -13.26 4.73 19.78
CA SER A 2 -12.38 5.30 20.80
C SER A 2 -11.31 6.15 20.12
N ASP A 3 -10.59 6.98 20.87
CA ASP A 3 -9.49 7.75 20.30
C ASP A 3 -8.35 6.85 19.83
N ASP A 4 -8.09 5.75 20.55
CA ASP A 4 -7.15 4.70 20.17
C ASP A 4 -7.54 4.04 18.82
N ASP A 5 -8.83 3.77 18.60
CA ASP A 5 -9.32 3.22 17.33
C ASP A 5 -9.09 4.22 16.16
N LYS A 6 -9.31 5.52 16.42
CA LYS A 6 -9.08 6.56 15.39
C LYS A 6 -7.61 6.64 15.03
N GLU A 7 -6.75 6.60 16.05
CA GLU A 7 -5.30 6.63 15.88
C GLU A 7 -4.83 5.40 15.09
N LEU A 8 -5.29 4.21 15.45
CA LEU A 8 -4.97 2.98 14.73
C LEU A 8 -5.38 3.05 13.26
N VAL A 9 -6.61 3.50 12.96
CA VAL A 9 -7.09 3.69 11.58
C VAL A 9 -6.18 4.65 10.82
N MET A 10 -5.82 5.79 11.42
CA MET A 10 -4.95 6.78 10.78
C MET A 10 -3.53 6.22 10.52
N VAL A 11 -2.97 5.47 11.46
CA VAL A 11 -1.68 4.79 11.30
C VAL A 11 -1.74 3.76 10.16
N MET A 12 -2.83 3.00 10.06
CA MET A 12 -3.01 2.01 8.98
C MET A 12 -3.14 2.68 7.62
N ILE A 13 -3.90 3.77 7.51
CA ILE A 13 -4.02 4.57 6.28
C ILE A 13 -2.66 5.12 5.87
N ALA A 14 -1.90 5.69 6.81
CA ALA A 14 -0.55 6.19 6.56
C ALA A 14 0.39 5.06 6.09
N GLY A 15 0.30 3.88 6.71
CA GLY A 15 1.05 2.69 6.29
C GLY A 15 0.72 2.25 4.87
N ILE A 16 -0.56 2.21 4.49
CA ILE A 16 -1.00 1.89 3.12
C ILE A 16 -0.43 2.91 2.12
N ALA A 17 -0.50 4.20 2.45
CA ALA A 17 0.04 5.26 1.61
C ALA A 17 1.56 5.12 1.42
N LEU A 18 2.29 4.83 2.50
CA LEU A 18 3.73 4.60 2.48
C LEU A 18 4.10 3.40 1.59
N ASP A 19 3.46 2.25 1.79
CA ASP A 19 3.73 1.05 1.00
C ASP A 19 3.43 1.27 -0.50
N ARG A 20 2.36 1.99 -0.83
CA ARG A 20 2.05 2.36 -2.22
C ARG A 20 3.13 3.27 -2.82
N ALA A 21 3.59 4.27 -2.07
CA ALA A 21 4.65 5.17 -2.52
C ALA A 21 5.97 4.42 -2.75
N LEU A 22 6.37 3.54 -1.82
CA LEU A 22 7.56 2.70 -1.97
C LEU A 22 7.45 1.76 -3.17
N ALA A 23 6.29 1.13 -3.37
CA ALA A 23 6.05 0.27 -4.53
C ALA A 23 6.22 1.03 -5.86
N HIS A 24 5.75 2.26 -5.92
CA HIS A 24 5.90 3.13 -7.08
C HIS A 24 7.37 3.50 -7.30
N GLN A 25 8.05 4.05 -6.29
CA GLN A 25 9.46 4.45 -6.38
C GLN A 25 10.38 3.29 -6.78
N PHE A 26 10.19 2.09 -6.21
CA PHE A 26 10.96 0.92 -6.61
C PHE A 26 10.67 0.48 -8.04
N SER A 27 9.45 0.65 -8.53
CA SER A 27 9.11 0.33 -9.93
C SER A 27 9.76 1.32 -10.90
N GLU A 28 9.75 2.61 -10.58
CA GLU A 28 10.42 3.64 -11.39
C GLU A 28 11.93 3.45 -11.42
N ALA A 29 12.54 3.22 -10.25
CA ALA A 29 13.96 2.94 -10.15
C ALA A 29 14.35 1.64 -10.88
N ALA A 30 13.50 0.60 -10.84
CA ALA A 30 13.71 -0.61 -11.63
C ALA A 30 13.72 -0.29 -13.13
N ALA A 31 12.75 0.49 -13.61
CA ALA A 31 12.67 0.88 -15.03
C ALA A 31 13.91 1.68 -15.46
N ALA A 32 14.38 2.61 -14.63
CA ALA A 32 15.63 3.34 -14.90
C ALA A 32 16.83 2.38 -15.03
N LEU A 33 16.98 1.42 -14.12
CA LEU A 33 18.07 0.44 -14.19
C LEU A 33 18.01 -0.46 -15.42
N GLU A 34 16.83 -0.75 -15.96
CA GLU A 34 16.71 -1.48 -17.22
C GLU A 34 17.19 -0.68 -18.42
N THR A 35 16.88 0.61 -18.45
CA THR A 35 17.40 1.49 -19.52
C THR A 35 18.93 1.57 -19.48
N GLU A 36 19.54 1.33 -18.32
CA GLU A 36 20.99 1.23 -18.13
C GLU A 36 21.55 -0.20 -18.35
N GLY A 37 20.72 -1.18 -18.73
CA GLY A 37 21.13 -2.57 -18.94
C GLY A 37 21.40 -3.37 -17.66
N LYS A 38 21.05 -2.84 -16.49
CA LYS A 38 21.30 -3.46 -15.17
C LYS A 38 20.14 -4.38 -14.75
N ALA A 39 19.89 -5.41 -15.55
CA ALA A 39 18.73 -6.30 -15.41
C ALA A 39 18.62 -6.98 -14.03
N ALA A 40 19.74 -7.44 -13.45
CA ALA A 40 19.74 -8.09 -12.14
C ALA A 40 19.30 -7.12 -11.02
N SER A 41 19.84 -5.91 -11.00
CA SER A 41 19.46 -4.87 -10.04
C SER A 41 18.01 -4.42 -10.23
N ALA A 42 17.55 -4.29 -11.47
CA ALA A 42 16.16 -3.99 -11.79
C ALA A 42 15.21 -5.07 -11.26
N SER A 43 15.58 -6.36 -11.39
CA SER A 43 14.80 -7.48 -10.85
C SER A 43 14.61 -7.37 -9.34
N THR A 44 15.70 -7.11 -8.59
CA THR A 44 15.63 -6.91 -7.14
C THR A 44 14.67 -5.79 -6.76
N LEU A 45 14.70 -4.66 -7.48
CA LEU A 45 13.79 -3.55 -7.20
C LEU A 45 12.33 -3.88 -7.55
N ARG A 46 12.07 -4.67 -8.58
CA ARG A 46 10.71 -5.17 -8.86
C ARG A 46 10.18 -6.08 -7.76
N GLU A 47 11.02 -6.95 -7.22
CA GLU A 47 10.64 -7.80 -6.09
C GLU A 47 10.29 -6.95 -4.87
N ARG A 48 11.08 -5.90 -4.58
CA ARG A 48 10.75 -4.92 -3.52
C ARG A 48 9.45 -4.19 -3.81
N ALA A 49 9.23 -3.75 -5.04
CA ALA A 49 7.98 -3.11 -5.42
C ALA A 49 6.77 -4.04 -5.23
N ARG A 50 6.89 -5.32 -5.62
CA ARG A 50 5.86 -6.34 -5.43
C ARG A 50 5.61 -6.60 -3.94
N PHE A 51 6.66 -6.71 -3.14
CA PHE A 51 6.56 -6.88 -1.69
C PHE A 51 5.72 -5.76 -1.06
N HIS A 52 6.02 -4.49 -1.36
CA HIS A 52 5.25 -3.37 -0.80
C HIS A 52 3.81 -3.32 -1.31
N ARG A 53 3.53 -3.72 -2.56
CA ARG A 53 2.13 -3.89 -3.02
C ARG A 53 1.36 -4.90 -2.17
N VAL A 54 1.99 -6.04 -1.84
CA VAL A 54 1.37 -7.05 -0.96
C VAL A 54 1.14 -6.48 0.44
N LYS A 55 2.13 -5.76 1.01
CA LYS A 55 1.99 -5.12 2.33
C LYS A 55 0.83 -4.12 2.39
N ALA A 56 0.67 -3.28 1.35
CA ALA A 56 -0.46 -2.36 1.24
C ALA A 56 -1.80 -3.11 1.22
N LEU A 57 -1.91 -4.20 0.44
CA LEU A 57 -3.11 -5.02 0.36
C LEU A 57 -3.43 -5.72 1.69
N GLU A 58 -2.41 -6.24 2.39
CA GLU A 58 -2.58 -6.82 3.72
C GLU A 58 -3.14 -5.81 4.72
N LEU A 59 -2.61 -4.57 4.74
CA LEU A 59 -3.10 -3.51 5.60
C LEU A 59 -4.53 -3.08 5.23
N GLN A 60 -4.86 -3.04 3.94
CA GLN A 60 -6.22 -2.77 3.47
C GLN A 60 -7.21 -3.84 3.94
N GLY A 61 -6.84 -5.11 3.85
CA GLY A 61 -7.67 -6.21 4.34
C GLY A 61 -7.89 -6.14 5.85
N ARG A 62 -6.84 -5.83 6.62
CA ARG A 62 -6.96 -5.61 8.07
C ARG A 62 -7.86 -4.43 8.41
N LEU A 63 -7.76 -3.34 7.64
CA LEU A 63 -8.58 -2.15 7.86
C LEU A 63 -10.05 -2.42 7.54
N ALA A 64 -10.34 -3.21 6.51
CA ALA A 64 -11.69 -3.68 6.19
C ALA A 64 -12.25 -4.57 7.31
N GLY A 65 -11.45 -5.50 7.84
CA GLY A 65 -11.87 -6.34 8.97
C GLY A 65 -12.17 -5.52 10.23
N LEU A 66 -11.36 -4.49 10.51
CA LEU A 66 -11.60 -3.58 11.63
C LEU A 66 -12.93 -2.79 11.46
N ASP A 67 -13.26 -2.39 10.23
CA ASP A 67 -14.53 -1.74 9.90
C ASP A 67 -15.75 -2.63 10.20
N GLU A 68 -15.65 -3.92 9.82
CA GLU A 68 -16.67 -4.94 10.06
C GLU A 68 -16.85 -5.24 11.56
N GLU A 69 -15.75 -5.42 12.29
CA GLU A 69 -15.77 -5.70 13.75
C GLU A 69 -16.28 -4.51 14.57
N CYS A 70 -15.99 -3.28 14.15
CA CYS A 70 -16.43 -2.07 14.82
C CYS A 70 -17.85 -1.61 14.42
N GLY A 71 -18.47 -2.27 13.43
CA GLY A 71 -19.84 -2.01 12.98
C GLY A 71 -20.08 -0.60 12.43
N ARG A 72 -19.05 0.09 11.92
CA ARG A 72 -19.16 1.51 11.53
C ARG A 72 -18.30 1.86 10.31
N SER A 73 -18.95 1.83 9.14
CA SER A 73 -18.41 2.16 7.81
C SER A 73 -17.38 3.29 7.80
N LEU A 74 -16.11 2.95 7.56
CA LEU A 74 -15.02 3.87 7.26
C LEU A 74 -15.29 4.52 5.89
N PRO A 75 -15.69 5.81 5.84
CA PRO A 75 -16.09 6.40 4.57
C PRO A 75 -14.85 6.61 3.68
N GLY A 76 -14.86 6.00 2.49
CA GLY A 76 -14.09 6.50 1.34
C GLY A 76 -12.76 5.83 1.00
N LEU A 77 -12.19 4.95 1.83
CA LEU A 77 -10.84 4.40 1.59
C LEU A 77 -10.76 3.38 0.43
N PHE A 78 -11.86 2.70 0.13
CA PHE A 78 -11.93 1.68 -0.92
C PHE A 78 -12.45 2.21 -2.27
N SER A 79 -12.89 3.47 -2.33
CA SER A 79 -13.52 4.04 -3.54
C SER A 79 -12.53 4.63 -4.57
N ALA A 80 -11.28 4.89 -4.19
CA ALA A 80 -10.30 5.54 -5.06
C ALA A 80 -9.62 4.62 -6.11
N GLY A 81 -10.13 3.39 -6.31
CA GLY A 81 -9.56 2.39 -7.22
C GLY A 81 -10.43 2.00 -8.43
N CYS A 82 -11.69 2.44 -8.49
CA CYS A 82 -12.60 2.14 -9.60
C CYS A 82 -13.08 3.43 -10.27
N ALA A 83 -12.16 4.09 -10.97
CA ALA A 83 -12.51 4.95 -12.09
C ALA A 83 -11.72 4.42 -13.29
N MET A 84 -12.34 3.48 -14.02
CA MET A 84 -12.07 3.23 -15.44
C MET A 84 -12.96 4.15 -16.26
#